data_AF-A0A0G0DFE2-F1
#
_entry.id   AF-A0A0G0DFE2-F1
#
_cell.length_a   1.000
_cell.length_b   1.000
_cell.length_c   1.000
_cell.angle_alpha   90.00
_cell.angle_beta   90.00
_cell.angle_gamma   90.00
#
_symmetry.space_group_name_H-M   'P 1'
#
loop_
_entity.id
_entity.type
_entity.pdbx_description
1 polymer ?
#
loop_
_entity_poly.entity_id
_entity_poly.type
_entity_poly.pdbx_seq_one_letter_code
_entity_poly.pdbx_strand_id
1 'polypeptide(L)'
;MLLQNIQNKIIKYFLNFFLVQVIATFVSMPILAMWGMPISFMSILGNLLFSPLMTIFLVLSSFLFFTEILSIPNDFLAQALNYNTIAIEYCLRLGSKKWLVAVPFSSKVLLAIFPFACAIILLNKRIKNLFFKFGLVFCLTFFFIGFLKLNKKISAQTIMLDPIENKLTLNYDANNSITICDDGMFNKKSSIENYINFEITPFLVKKFGTTYIQELQLNKGGIRSLQAALELSKTFEIHKVKIKINPPKMNKKAWRLFYKLRRKIEKDDGYFYKEIAEKAAQKEPFDFNNQNL
;
A
#
# COMPACT_ATOMS: atom_id res chain seq x y z
N MET A 1 -4.46 40.91 20.86
CA MET A 1 -5.30 41.01 19.65
C MET A 1 -4.62 40.45 18.39
N LEU A 2 -3.40 40.89 18.01
CA LEU A 2 -2.69 40.37 16.81
C LEU A 2 -2.43 38.86 16.84
N LEU A 3 -1.91 38.33 17.95
CA LEU A 3 -1.63 36.88 18.09
C LEU A 3 -2.91 36.04 17.92
N GLN A 4 -4.03 36.46 18.50
CA GLN A 4 -5.33 35.78 18.34
C GLN A 4 -5.81 35.79 16.88
N ASN A 5 -5.60 36.91 16.17
CA ASN A 5 -5.94 36.97 14.74
C ASN A 5 -5.08 36.03 13.89
N ILE A 6 -3.78 35.92 14.21
CA ILE A 6 -2.87 34.98 13.53
C ILE A 6 -3.29 33.54 13.81
N GLN A 7 -3.54 33.19 15.07
CA GLN A 7 -4.01 31.86 15.46
C GLN A 7 -5.30 31.49 14.74
N ASN A 8 -6.29 32.39 14.70
CA ASN A 8 -7.56 32.14 14.02
C ASN A 8 -7.38 31.93 12.50
N LYS A 9 -6.47 32.67 11.87
CA LYS A 9 -6.14 32.47 10.44
C LYS A 9 -5.49 31.11 10.19
N ILE A 10 -4.53 30.72 11.04
CA ILE A 10 -3.84 29.44 10.95
C ILE A 10 -4.84 28.28 11.12
N ILE A 11 -5.68 28.34 12.15
CA ILE A 11 -6.72 27.33 12.40
C ILE A 11 -7.67 27.21 11.21
N LYS A 12 -8.16 28.34 10.69
CA LYS A 12 -9.06 28.35 9.53
C LYS A 12 -8.38 27.76 8.29
N TYR A 13 -7.10 28.06 8.08
CA TYR A 13 -6.31 27.47 6.99
C TYR A 13 -6.22 25.95 7.14
N PHE A 14 -5.82 25.44 8.31
CA PHE A 14 -5.74 24.00 8.54
C PHE A 14 -7.09 23.30 8.35
N LEU A 15 -8.18 23.86 8.89
CA LEU A 15 -9.52 23.30 8.72
C LEU A 15 -9.94 23.24 7.25
N ASN A 16 -9.71 24.31 6.49
CA ASN A 16 -10.01 24.31 5.06
C ASN A 16 -9.16 23.27 4.32
N PHE A 17 -7.87 23.15 4.65
CA PHE A 17 -6.99 22.15 4.08
C PHE A 17 -7.52 20.74 4.35
N PHE A 18 -7.79 20.41 5.62
CA PHE A 18 -8.34 19.10 5.99
C PHE A 18 -9.68 18.83 5.30
N LEU A 19 -10.55 19.83 5.20
CA LEU A 19 -11.83 19.70 4.50
C LEU A 19 -11.62 19.35 3.03
N VAL A 20 -10.73 20.05 2.32
CA VAL A 20 -10.41 19.78 0.91
C VAL A 20 -9.81 18.38 0.74
N GLN A 21 -8.91 17.95 1.64
CA GLN A 21 -8.33 16.61 1.59
C GLN A 21 -9.37 15.52 1.81
N VAL A 22 -10.28 15.71 2.77
CA VAL A 22 -11.36 14.75 3.02
C VAL A 22 -12.31 14.69 1.81
N ILE A 23 -12.63 15.83 1.19
CA ILE A 23 -13.41 15.87 -0.06
C ILE A 23 -12.72 15.09 -1.17
N ALA A 24 -11.44 15.38 -1.42
CA ALA A 24 -10.65 14.69 -2.43
C ALA A 24 -10.61 13.18 -2.16
N THR A 25 -10.51 12.78 -0.89
CA THR A 25 -10.57 11.38 -0.47
C THR A 25 -11.95 10.78 -0.78
N PHE A 26 -13.05 11.45 -0.44
CA PHE A 26 -14.40 10.96 -0.76
C PHE A 26 -14.65 10.81 -2.26
N VAL A 27 -14.22 11.78 -3.06
CA VAL A 27 -14.40 11.73 -4.52
C VAL A 27 -13.55 10.62 -5.15
N SER A 28 -12.34 10.39 -4.64
CA SER A 28 -11.44 9.33 -5.14
C SER A 28 -11.81 7.93 -4.63
N MET A 29 -12.42 7.83 -3.46
CA MET A 29 -12.69 6.55 -2.79
C MET A 29 -13.51 5.54 -3.61
N PRO A 30 -14.58 5.92 -4.34
CA PRO A 30 -15.28 5.01 -5.25
C PRO A 30 -14.35 4.43 -6.33
N ILE A 31 -13.49 5.27 -6.90
CA ILE A 31 -12.53 4.87 -7.94
C ILE A 31 -11.50 3.92 -7.34
N LEU A 32 -10.90 4.27 -6.20
CA LEU A 32 -9.91 3.45 -5.50
C LEU A 32 -10.49 2.09 -5.09
N ALA A 33 -11.70 2.06 -4.55
CA ALA A 33 -12.39 0.82 -4.17
C ALA A 33 -12.74 -0.03 -5.39
N MET A 34 -13.23 0.58 -6.49
CA MET A 34 -13.48 -0.13 -7.76
C MET A 34 -12.20 -0.68 -8.38
N TRP A 35 -11.05 -0.02 -8.16
CA TRP A 35 -9.74 -0.46 -8.60
C TRP A 35 -9.07 -1.44 -7.64
N GLY A 36 -9.58 -1.59 -6.41
CA GLY A 36 -9.01 -2.50 -5.41
C GLY A 36 -7.71 -1.97 -4.82
N MET A 37 -7.57 -0.64 -4.74
CA MET A 37 -6.43 -0.02 -4.09
C MET A 37 -6.77 0.27 -2.62
N PRO A 38 -5.89 -0.10 -1.67
CA PRO A 38 -6.08 0.28 -0.28
C PRO A 38 -5.90 1.79 -0.10
N ILE A 39 -6.58 2.35 0.88
CA ILE A 39 -6.56 3.78 1.19
C ILE A 39 -5.65 4.01 2.39
N SER A 40 -4.68 4.92 2.29
CA SER A 40 -3.81 5.25 3.40
C SER A 40 -4.44 6.34 4.28
N PHE A 41 -4.58 6.12 5.58
CA PHE A 41 -4.91 7.21 6.51
C PHE A 41 -3.85 8.30 6.52
N MET A 42 -2.59 7.92 6.26
CA MET A 42 -1.51 8.87 6.14
C MET A 42 -1.64 9.74 4.91
N SER A 43 -2.48 9.44 3.90
CA SER A 43 -2.60 10.33 2.73
C SER A 43 -2.98 11.77 3.11
N ILE A 44 -3.80 11.96 4.15
CA ILE A 44 -4.19 13.31 4.61
C ILE A 44 -2.98 14.03 5.24
N LEU A 45 -2.28 13.38 6.17
CA LEU A 45 -1.10 13.94 6.84
C LEU A 45 0.09 14.09 5.89
N GLY A 46 0.26 13.10 5.02
CA GLY A 46 1.23 13.05 3.94
C GLY A 46 1.01 14.22 3.01
N ASN A 47 -0.21 14.46 2.51
CA ASN A 47 -0.48 15.63 1.67
C ASN A 47 -0.24 16.95 2.41
N LEU A 48 -0.52 17.03 3.71
CA LEU A 48 -0.26 18.23 4.51
C LEU A 48 1.23 18.58 4.58
N LEU A 49 2.07 17.56 4.79
CA LEU A 49 3.53 17.74 4.90
C LEU A 49 4.21 17.81 3.53
N PHE A 50 3.75 17.01 2.58
CA PHE A 50 4.37 16.82 1.26
C PHE A 50 4.02 17.93 0.29
N SER A 51 2.80 18.47 0.32
CA SER A 51 2.40 19.57 -0.57
C SER A 51 3.30 20.82 -0.47
N PRO A 52 3.63 21.35 0.72
CA PRO A 52 4.55 22.49 0.81
C PRO A 52 5.96 22.12 0.38
N LEU A 53 6.47 20.93 0.75
CA LEU A 53 7.79 20.47 0.34
C LEU A 53 7.90 20.36 -1.19
N MET A 54 6.88 19.78 -1.85
CA MET A 54 6.80 19.69 -3.31
C MET A 54 6.66 21.05 -3.99
N THR A 55 5.92 21.98 -3.36
CA THR A 55 5.80 23.34 -3.90
C THR A 55 7.15 24.04 -3.87
N ILE A 56 7.89 23.93 -2.76
CA ILE A 56 9.25 24.45 -2.63
C ILE A 56 10.17 23.78 -3.66
N PHE A 57 10.10 22.45 -3.79
CA PHE A 57 10.87 21.69 -4.78
C PHE A 57 10.67 22.24 -6.20
N LEU A 58 9.40 22.44 -6.61
CA LEU A 58 9.05 22.92 -7.95
C LEU A 58 9.51 24.36 -8.18
N VAL A 59 9.36 25.23 -7.18
CA VAL A 59 9.82 26.62 -7.27
C VAL A 59 11.35 26.68 -7.38
N LEU A 60 12.07 25.95 -6.53
CA LEU A 60 13.53 25.86 -6.59
C LEU A 60 14.01 25.28 -7.91
N SER A 61 13.37 24.22 -8.40
CA SER A 61 13.68 23.61 -9.71
C SER A 61 13.46 24.60 -10.85
N SER A 62 12.38 25.39 -10.80
CA SER A 62 12.10 26.42 -11.80
C SER A 62 13.15 27.54 -11.77
N PHE A 63 13.55 28.01 -10.58
CA PHE A 63 14.61 29.02 -10.46
C PHE A 63 15.97 28.50 -10.92
N LEU A 64 16.31 27.25 -10.58
CA LEU A 64 17.54 26.61 -11.03
C LEU A 64 17.57 26.57 -12.57
N PHE A 65 16.46 26.18 -13.20
CA PHE A 65 16.34 26.17 -14.65
C PHE A 65 16.55 27.56 -15.29
N PHE A 66 15.91 28.61 -14.76
CA PHE A 66 16.07 29.96 -15.31
C PHE A 66 17.46 30.57 -15.06
N THR A 67 18.05 30.32 -13.90
CA THR A 67 19.42 30.77 -13.60
C THR A 67 20.44 30.10 -14.48
N GLU A 68 20.26 28.81 -14.79
CA GLU A 68 21.10 28.08 -15.74
C GLU A 68 21.00 28.69 -17.15
N ILE A 69 19.78 28.99 -17.63
CA ILE A 69 19.57 29.65 -18.93
C ILE A 69 20.27 31.01 -19.00
N LEU A 70 20.25 31.77 -17.91
CA LEU A 70 20.87 33.09 -17.83
C LEU A 70 22.38 33.03 -17.51
N SER A 71 22.95 31.83 -17.38
CA SER A 71 24.35 31.62 -16.97
C SER A 71 24.70 32.30 -15.64
N ILE A 72 23.73 32.37 -14.71
CA ILE A 72 23.93 32.89 -13.36
C ILE A 72 24.37 31.74 -12.46
N PRO A 73 25.48 31.87 -11.69
CA PRO A 73 25.91 30.84 -10.73
C PRO A 73 24.78 30.47 -9.76
N ASN A 74 24.47 29.17 -9.67
CA ASN A 74 23.27 28.66 -9.00
C ASN A 74 23.55 27.60 -7.91
N ASP A 75 24.78 27.49 -7.42
CA ASP A 75 25.20 26.49 -6.42
C ASP A 75 24.31 26.49 -5.17
N PHE A 76 23.91 27.67 -4.68
CA PHE A 76 23.00 27.79 -3.53
C PHE A 76 21.61 27.22 -3.82
N LEU A 77 21.08 27.40 -5.03
CA LEU A 77 19.79 26.83 -5.43
C LEU A 77 19.88 25.31 -5.55
N ALA A 78 20.97 24.81 -6.13
CA ALA A 78 21.23 23.37 -6.23
C ALA A 78 21.34 22.72 -4.84
N GLN A 79 22.05 23.35 -3.91
CA GLN A 79 22.18 22.87 -2.54
C GLN A 79 20.84 22.91 -1.79
N ALA A 80 20.06 23.99 -1.94
CA ALA A 80 18.73 24.09 -1.34
C ALA A 80 17.77 23.01 -1.89
N LEU A 81 17.82 22.75 -3.19
CA LEU A 81 17.04 21.69 -3.83
C LEU A 81 17.43 20.32 -3.27
N ASN A 82 18.73 20.04 -3.12
CA ASN A 82 19.21 18.79 -2.52
C ASN A 82 18.72 18.60 -1.08
N TYR A 83 18.77 19.63 -0.23
CA TYR A 83 18.21 19.54 1.12
C TYR A 83 16.70 19.30 1.13
N ASN A 84 15.97 19.93 0.22
CA ASN A 84 14.53 19.69 0.06
C ASN A 84 14.25 18.25 -0.41
N THR A 85 15.05 17.69 -1.33
CA THR A 85 14.96 16.29 -1.74
C THR A 85 15.22 15.34 -0.57
N ILE A 86 16.25 15.58 0.23
CA ILE A 86 16.53 14.77 1.43
C ILE A 86 15.36 14.82 2.42
N ALA A 87 14.75 15.99 2.63
CA ALA A 87 13.56 16.13 3.48
C ALA A 87 12.36 15.33 2.92
N ILE A 88 12.13 15.39 1.60
CA ILE A 88 11.12 14.58 0.91
C ILE A 88 11.38 13.08 1.12
N GLU A 89 12.61 12.61 0.88
CA GLU A 89 12.98 11.21 1.09
C GLU A 89 12.77 10.76 2.53
N TYR A 90 13.14 11.61 3.49
CA TYR A 90 12.93 11.34 4.91
C TYR A 90 11.43 11.18 5.22
N CYS A 91 10.57 12.07 4.72
CA CYS A 91 9.12 11.94 4.86
C CYS A 91 8.57 10.66 4.24
N LEU A 92 9.07 10.23 3.08
CA LEU A 92 8.65 8.99 2.42
C LEU A 92 9.05 7.75 3.22
N ARG A 93 10.20 7.77 3.91
CA ARG A 93 10.66 6.66 4.76
C ARG A 93 9.81 6.44 6.01
N LEU A 94 9.06 7.46 6.45
CA LEU A 94 8.12 7.31 7.58
C LEU A 94 6.92 6.42 7.23
N GLY A 95 6.66 6.17 5.93
CA GLY A 95 5.57 5.33 5.44
C GLY A 95 5.53 3.93 6.07
N SER A 96 4.36 3.54 6.59
CA SER A 96 4.11 2.18 7.07
C SER A 96 2.93 1.52 6.36
N LYS A 97 3.03 0.22 6.07
CA LYS A 97 1.93 -0.58 5.49
C LYS A 97 0.71 -0.65 6.41
N LYS A 98 0.92 -0.53 7.73
CA LYS A 98 -0.16 -0.55 8.73
C LYS A 98 -1.14 0.61 8.58
N TRP A 99 -0.77 1.65 7.84
CA TRP A 99 -1.63 2.80 7.54
C TRP A 99 -2.61 2.55 6.40
N LEU A 100 -2.41 1.47 5.64
CA LEU A 100 -3.27 1.08 4.52
C LEU A 100 -4.51 0.36 5.03
N VAL A 101 -5.68 0.89 4.67
CA VAL A 101 -6.98 0.26 4.89
C VAL A 101 -7.49 -0.25 3.57
N ALA A 102 -7.56 -1.56 3.42
CA ALA A 102 -8.30 -2.18 2.34
C ALA A 102 -9.81 -2.04 2.58
N VAL A 103 -10.54 -1.64 1.54
CA VAL A 103 -11.99 -1.51 1.56
C VAL A 103 -12.57 -2.50 0.55
N PRO A 104 -13.42 -3.45 0.99
CA PRO A 104 -14.05 -4.39 0.08
C PRO A 104 -15.04 -3.68 -0.84
N PHE A 105 -15.15 -4.17 -2.06
CA PHE A 105 -16.11 -3.67 -3.03
C PHE A 105 -17.47 -4.33 -2.78
N SER A 106 -18.28 -3.75 -1.88
CA SER A 106 -19.58 -4.32 -1.50
C SER A 106 -20.73 -3.88 -2.43
N SER A 107 -20.93 -2.57 -2.61
CA SER A 107 -22.02 -2.04 -3.44
C SER A 107 -21.65 -0.73 -4.12
N LYS A 108 -21.89 -0.67 -5.43
CA LYS A 108 -21.73 0.54 -6.26
C LYS A 108 -22.60 1.70 -5.76
N VAL A 109 -23.81 1.39 -5.30
CA VAL A 109 -24.78 2.38 -4.83
C VAL A 109 -24.28 3.04 -3.56
N LEU A 110 -23.78 2.24 -2.60
CA LEU A 110 -23.19 2.79 -1.38
C LEU A 110 -22.01 3.71 -1.70
N LEU A 111 -21.07 3.25 -2.54
CA LEU A 111 -19.91 4.05 -2.93
C LEU A 111 -20.31 5.39 -3.57
N ALA A 112 -21.40 5.44 -4.34
CA ALA A 112 -21.89 6.69 -4.93
C ALA A 112 -22.55 7.62 -3.90
N ILE A 113 -23.32 7.09 -2.95
CA ILE A 113 -24.08 7.90 -1.97
C ILE A 113 -23.16 8.78 -1.10
N PHE A 114 -21.97 8.29 -0.72
CA PHE A 114 -21.09 9.03 0.19
C PHE A 114 -20.53 10.34 -0.38
N PRO A 115 -19.99 10.40 -1.61
CA PRO A 115 -19.66 11.65 -2.28
C PRO A 115 -20.82 12.63 -2.36
N PHE A 116 -22.04 12.16 -2.66
CA PHE A 116 -23.23 13.01 -2.70
C PHE A 116 -23.60 13.55 -1.32
N ALA A 117 -23.60 12.69 -0.28
CA ALA A 117 -23.84 13.12 1.10
C ALA A 117 -22.80 14.15 1.55
N CYS A 118 -21.51 13.95 1.22
CA CYS A 118 -20.45 14.91 1.47
C CYS A 118 -20.72 16.25 0.76
N ALA A 119 -21.08 16.22 -0.53
CA ALA A 119 -21.42 17.41 -1.30
C ALA A 119 -22.62 18.17 -0.70
N ILE A 120 -23.67 17.46 -0.26
CA ILE A 120 -24.84 18.07 0.40
C ILE A 120 -24.43 18.79 1.69
N ILE A 121 -23.60 18.18 2.54
CA ILE A 121 -23.11 18.81 3.78
C ILE A 121 -22.34 20.10 3.47
N LEU A 122 -21.50 20.07 2.43
CA LEU A 122 -20.62 21.19 2.07
C LEU A 122 -21.38 22.35 1.44
N LEU A 123 -22.31 22.04 0.53
CA LEU A 123 -23.12 23.02 -0.20
C LEU A 123 -24.25 23.60 0.66
N ASN A 124 -24.58 22.97 1.79
CA ASN A 124 -25.61 23.48 2.68
C ASN A 124 -25.21 24.83 3.30
N LYS A 125 -25.84 25.90 2.81
CA LYS A 125 -25.62 27.28 3.27
C LYS A 125 -26.07 27.52 4.72
N ARG A 126 -26.93 26.66 5.29
CA ARG A 126 -27.38 26.79 6.69
C ARG A 126 -26.26 26.49 7.68
N ILE A 127 -25.31 25.63 7.31
CA ILE A 127 -24.16 25.31 8.15
C ILE A 127 -23.08 26.36 7.87
N LYS A 128 -23.00 27.42 8.68
CA LYS A 128 -21.97 28.45 8.50
C LYS A 128 -20.65 28.12 9.20
N ASN A 129 -20.72 27.35 10.30
CA ASN A 129 -19.54 27.04 11.10
C ASN A 129 -18.68 25.95 10.43
N LEU A 130 -17.44 26.30 10.09
CA LEU A 130 -16.48 25.41 9.44
C LEU A 130 -16.13 24.19 10.30
N PHE A 131 -15.98 24.37 11.62
CA PHE A 131 -15.71 23.26 12.53
C PHE A 131 -16.85 22.24 12.52
N PHE A 132 -18.09 22.71 12.49
CA PHE A 132 -19.25 21.83 12.44
C PHE A 132 -19.34 21.08 11.11
N LYS A 133 -19.08 21.76 9.97
CA LYS A 133 -18.97 21.08 8.66
C LYS A 133 -17.90 19.99 8.68
N PHE A 134 -16.70 20.33 9.16
CA PHE A 134 -15.61 19.38 9.27
C PHE A 134 -16.01 18.17 10.13
N GLY A 135 -16.59 18.41 11.32
CA GLY A 135 -17.06 17.36 12.20
C GLY A 135 -18.08 16.43 11.54
N LEU A 136 -19.07 16.97 10.81
CA LEU A 136 -20.05 16.17 10.09
C LEU A 136 -19.42 15.30 9.00
N VAL A 137 -18.55 15.88 8.18
CA VAL A 137 -17.87 15.14 7.09
C VAL A 137 -16.93 14.08 7.67
N PHE A 138 -16.25 14.38 8.76
CA PHE A 138 -15.40 13.42 9.47
C PHE A 138 -16.22 12.27 10.04
N CYS A 139 -17.33 12.55 10.74
CA CYS A 139 -18.26 11.53 11.23
C CYS A 139 -18.81 10.67 10.09
N LEU A 140 -19.18 11.27 8.96
CA LEU A 140 -19.61 10.54 7.76
C LEU A 140 -18.52 9.59 7.25
N THR A 141 -17.24 10.00 7.32
CA THR A 141 -16.09 9.17 6.91
C THR A 141 -15.93 7.94 7.80
N PHE A 142 -15.98 8.13 9.12
CA PHE A 142 -15.89 7.03 10.08
C PHE A 142 -17.08 6.09 9.97
N PHE A 143 -18.29 6.64 9.85
CA PHE A 143 -19.50 5.86 9.62
C PHE A 143 -19.38 5.03 8.35
N PHE A 144 -18.87 5.61 7.25
CA PHE A 144 -18.70 4.89 6.00
C PHE A 144 -17.74 3.70 6.13
N ILE A 145 -16.54 3.95 6.66
CA ILE A 145 -15.51 2.93 6.83
C ILE A 145 -16.01 1.82 7.77
N GLY A 146 -16.66 2.19 8.88
CA GLY A 146 -17.27 1.25 9.82
C GLY A 146 -18.36 0.41 9.17
N PHE A 147 -19.27 1.05 8.42
CA PHE A 147 -20.37 0.37 7.72
C PHE A 147 -19.86 -0.62 6.66
N LEU A 148 -18.82 -0.27 5.91
CA LEU A 148 -18.21 -1.17 4.93
C LEU A 148 -17.54 -2.39 5.58
N LYS A 149 -16.90 -2.19 6.74
CA LYS A 149 -16.29 -3.29 7.51
C LYS A 149 -17.35 -4.21 8.12
N LEU A 150 -18.43 -3.66 8.67
CA LEU A 150 -19.49 -4.43 9.33
C LEU A 150 -20.35 -5.24 8.34
N ASN A 151 -20.61 -4.70 7.14
CA ASN A 151 -21.39 -5.40 6.11
C ASN A 151 -20.59 -6.42 5.30
N LYS A 152 -19.35 -6.70 5.71
CA LYS A 152 -18.52 -7.71 5.10
C LYS A 152 -19.03 -9.11 5.50
N LYS A 153 -20.06 -9.61 4.80
CA LYS A 153 -20.45 -11.02 4.86
C LYS A 153 -19.67 -11.78 3.79
N ILE A 154 -18.51 -12.30 4.15
CA ILE A 154 -17.78 -13.22 3.29
C ILE A 154 -17.90 -14.60 3.92
N SER A 155 -18.65 -15.47 3.26
CA SER A 155 -18.65 -16.89 3.59
C SER A 155 -17.28 -17.47 3.27
N ALA A 156 -16.87 -18.48 4.04
CA ALA A 156 -15.69 -19.27 3.70
C ALA A 156 -15.84 -19.76 2.25
N GLN A 157 -14.81 -19.51 1.44
CA GLN A 157 -14.85 -19.83 0.02
C GLN A 157 -13.45 -20.15 -0.48
N THR A 158 -13.38 -21.13 -1.36
CA THR A 158 -12.19 -21.47 -2.14
C THR A 158 -12.37 -20.89 -3.54
N ILE A 159 -11.49 -19.97 -3.95
CA ILE A 159 -11.53 -19.36 -5.27
C ILE A 159 -10.31 -19.80 -6.06
N MET A 160 -10.56 -20.34 -7.26
CA MET A 160 -9.52 -20.68 -8.22
C MET A 160 -9.40 -19.53 -9.22
N LEU A 161 -8.26 -18.86 -9.25
CA LEU A 161 -8.01 -17.74 -10.17
C LEU A 161 -7.62 -18.21 -11.58
N ASP A 162 -7.23 -19.48 -11.71
CA ASP A 162 -7.08 -20.18 -12.99
C ASP A 162 -7.88 -21.49 -12.92
N PRO A 163 -9.17 -21.46 -13.27
CA PRO A 163 -10.05 -22.61 -13.13
C PRO A 163 -9.71 -23.75 -14.09
N ILE A 164 -8.91 -23.49 -15.13
CA ILE A 164 -8.54 -24.52 -16.12
C ILE A 164 -7.39 -25.36 -15.58
N GLU A 165 -6.40 -24.73 -14.93
CA GLU A 165 -5.20 -25.43 -14.50
C GLU A 165 -5.10 -25.63 -12.98
N ASN A 166 -5.98 -25.02 -12.19
CA ASN A 166 -6.02 -25.05 -10.72
C ASN A 166 -4.68 -24.69 -10.08
N LYS A 167 -3.96 -23.71 -10.63
CA LYS A 167 -2.58 -23.39 -10.22
C LYS A 167 -2.47 -22.31 -9.16
N LEU A 168 -3.58 -21.63 -8.82
CA LEU A 168 -3.62 -20.63 -7.76
C LEU A 168 -4.95 -20.71 -7.04
N THR A 169 -4.90 -21.19 -5.81
CA THR A 169 -6.09 -21.38 -4.96
C THR A 169 -6.05 -20.39 -3.81
N LEU A 170 -7.17 -19.70 -3.60
CA LEU A 170 -7.37 -18.75 -2.52
C LEU A 170 -8.41 -19.31 -1.56
N ASN A 171 -8.00 -19.61 -0.34
CA ASN A 171 -8.88 -20.08 0.72
C ASN A 171 -9.14 -18.92 1.68
N TYR A 172 -10.40 -18.53 1.80
CA TYR A 172 -10.84 -17.57 2.81
C TYR A 172 -11.57 -18.32 3.92
N ASP A 173 -11.09 -18.19 5.15
CA ASP A 173 -11.69 -18.84 6.31
C ASP A 173 -12.71 -17.93 7.03
N ALA A 174 -13.56 -18.51 7.86
CA ALA A 174 -14.51 -17.80 8.74
C ALA A 174 -13.81 -16.79 9.66
N ASN A 175 -12.53 -17.01 9.98
CA ASN A 175 -11.70 -16.11 10.78
C ASN A 175 -11.14 -14.90 10.02
N ASN A 176 -11.65 -14.61 8.81
CA ASN A 176 -11.17 -13.55 7.93
C ASN A 176 -9.69 -13.68 7.51
N SER A 177 -9.14 -14.89 7.57
CA SER A 177 -7.79 -15.20 7.13
C SER A 177 -7.78 -15.65 5.67
N ILE A 178 -6.76 -15.20 4.93
CA ILE A 178 -6.50 -15.63 3.55
C ILE A 178 -5.31 -16.57 3.54
N THR A 179 -5.49 -17.74 2.94
CA THR A 179 -4.41 -18.64 2.53
C THR A 179 -4.31 -18.67 1.01
N ILE A 180 -3.13 -18.42 0.48
CA ILE A 180 -2.83 -18.45 -0.95
C ILE A 180 -1.95 -19.66 -1.24
N CYS A 181 -2.38 -20.54 -2.12
CA CYS A 181 -1.60 -21.70 -2.57
C CYS A 181 -1.24 -21.57 -4.05
N ASP A 182 0.06 -21.38 -4.35
CA ASP A 182 0.61 -21.34 -5.71
C ASP A 182 1.17 -22.73 -6.09
N ASP A 183 0.49 -23.37 -7.04
CA ASP A 183 0.87 -24.63 -7.69
C ASP A 183 1.63 -24.41 -9.02
N GLY A 184 2.31 -23.25 -9.10
CA GLY A 184 3.19 -22.86 -10.20
C GLY A 184 2.55 -21.89 -11.19
N MET A 185 1.46 -21.24 -10.83
CA MET A 185 0.84 -20.16 -11.63
C MET A 185 1.83 -19.01 -11.80
N PHE A 186 2.51 -18.61 -10.72
CA PHE A 186 3.49 -17.53 -10.80
C PHE A 186 4.62 -17.85 -11.78
N ASN A 187 5.08 -19.10 -11.88
CA ASN A 187 6.14 -19.42 -12.83
C ASN A 187 5.74 -19.24 -14.31
N LYS A 188 4.43 -19.23 -14.63
CA LYS A 188 3.91 -19.07 -15.99
C LYS A 188 3.79 -17.62 -16.45
N LYS A 189 3.71 -16.65 -15.53
CA LYS A 189 3.46 -15.25 -15.88
C LYS A 189 4.74 -14.59 -16.42
N SER A 190 4.60 -13.79 -17.48
CA SER A 190 5.71 -13.07 -18.13
C SER A 190 6.25 -11.95 -17.25
N SER A 191 5.34 -11.12 -16.71
CA SER A 191 5.65 -10.07 -15.72
C SER A 191 4.94 -10.37 -14.41
N ILE A 192 5.71 -10.82 -13.42
CA ILE A 192 5.21 -11.16 -12.09
C ILE A 192 4.74 -9.91 -11.34
N GLU A 193 5.52 -8.84 -11.43
CA GLU A 193 5.22 -7.57 -10.78
C GLU A 193 3.87 -7.03 -11.26
N ASN A 194 3.64 -7.03 -12.58
CA ASN A 194 2.37 -6.56 -13.13
C ASN A 194 1.20 -7.46 -12.73
N TYR A 195 1.40 -8.79 -12.78
CA TYR A 195 0.36 -9.74 -12.37
C TYR A 195 -0.03 -9.55 -10.89
N ILE A 196 0.95 -9.37 -10.01
CA ILE A 196 0.69 -9.12 -8.60
C ILE A 196 0.02 -7.75 -8.38
N ASN A 197 0.52 -6.69 -9.00
CA ASN A 197 0.08 -5.32 -8.73
C ASN A 197 -1.26 -4.97 -9.38
N PHE A 198 -1.58 -5.53 -10.55
CA PHE A 198 -2.77 -5.16 -11.32
C PHE A 198 -3.85 -6.24 -11.35
N GLU A 199 -3.54 -7.49 -11.04
CA GLU A 199 -4.54 -8.57 -11.01
C GLU A 199 -4.74 -9.08 -9.57
N ILE A 200 -3.72 -9.65 -8.93
CA ILE A 200 -3.87 -10.31 -7.63
C ILE A 200 -4.21 -9.32 -6.51
N THR A 201 -3.44 -8.24 -6.38
CA THR A 201 -3.65 -7.27 -5.29
C THR A 201 -5.04 -6.61 -5.39
N PRO A 202 -5.44 -6.05 -6.54
CA PRO A 202 -6.81 -5.57 -6.75
C PRO A 202 -7.88 -6.60 -6.45
N PHE A 203 -7.69 -7.85 -6.88
CA PHE A 203 -8.65 -8.92 -6.65
C PHE A 203 -8.83 -9.18 -5.15
N LEU A 204 -7.74 -9.36 -4.41
CA LEU A 204 -7.77 -9.64 -2.97
C LEU A 204 -8.41 -8.48 -2.19
N VAL A 205 -8.06 -7.24 -2.53
CA VAL A 205 -8.63 -6.06 -1.86
C VAL A 205 -10.11 -5.89 -2.17
N LYS A 206 -10.54 -6.01 -3.44
CA LYS A 206 -11.96 -5.90 -3.81
C LYS A 206 -12.80 -6.98 -3.16
N LYS A 207 -12.33 -8.23 -3.24
CA LYS A 207 -13.10 -9.39 -2.80
C LYS A 207 -13.09 -9.51 -1.29
N PHE A 208 -11.93 -9.35 -0.65
CA PHE A 208 -11.74 -9.64 0.77
C PHE A 208 -11.51 -8.41 1.63
N GLY A 209 -11.26 -7.22 1.09
CA GLY A 209 -11.10 -6.00 1.89
C GLY A 209 -10.04 -6.13 3.00
N THR A 210 -8.94 -6.81 2.72
CA THR A 210 -7.85 -7.03 3.68
C THR A 210 -6.50 -6.79 3.02
N THR A 211 -5.53 -6.33 3.82
CA THR A 211 -4.10 -6.20 3.48
C THR A 211 -3.26 -7.26 4.20
N TYR A 212 -3.91 -8.30 4.75
CA TYR A 212 -3.26 -9.35 5.52
C TYR A 212 -3.45 -10.72 4.87
N ILE A 213 -2.36 -11.48 4.77
CA ILE A 213 -2.33 -12.87 4.28
C ILE A 213 -1.82 -13.74 5.42
N GLN A 214 -2.65 -14.68 5.87
CA GLN A 214 -2.30 -15.59 6.96
C GLN A 214 -1.21 -16.57 6.52
N GLU A 215 -1.36 -17.17 5.34
CA GLU A 215 -0.40 -18.13 4.84
C GLU A 215 -0.25 -18.04 3.31
N LEU A 216 1.01 -18.02 2.84
CA LEU A 216 1.38 -18.12 1.44
C LEU A 216 2.15 -19.43 1.23
N GLN A 217 1.55 -20.38 0.52
CA GLN A 217 2.14 -21.67 0.18
C GLN A 217 2.63 -21.66 -1.27
N LEU A 218 3.93 -21.88 -1.48
CA LEU A 218 4.56 -21.97 -2.79
C LEU A 218 4.98 -23.42 -3.03
N ASN A 219 4.13 -24.19 -3.71
CA ASN A 219 4.35 -25.62 -3.94
C ASN A 219 5.42 -25.89 -5.02
N LYS A 220 5.70 -24.89 -5.86
CA LYS A 220 6.79 -24.90 -6.85
C LYS A 220 7.68 -23.68 -6.67
N GLY A 221 8.63 -23.77 -5.74
CA GLY A 221 9.58 -22.70 -5.40
C GLY A 221 10.58 -22.34 -6.52
N GLY A 222 10.11 -21.63 -7.55
CA GLY A 222 10.92 -21.06 -8.62
C GLY A 222 11.30 -19.60 -8.36
N ILE A 223 12.17 -19.04 -9.20
CA ILE A 223 12.59 -17.61 -9.15
C ILE A 223 11.37 -16.69 -9.21
N ARG A 224 10.42 -16.99 -10.11
CA ARG A 224 9.21 -16.19 -10.31
C ARG A 224 8.25 -16.30 -9.14
N SER A 225 8.03 -17.49 -8.57
CA SER A 225 7.22 -17.64 -7.34
C SER A 225 7.83 -16.89 -6.16
N LEU A 226 9.17 -16.89 -6.01
CA LEU A 226 9.85 -16.08 -4.99
C LEU A 226 9.71 -14.58 -5.22
N GLN A 227 9.83 -14.13 -6.47
CA GLN A 227 9.59 -12.74 -6.84
C GLN A 227 8.14 -12.35 -6.54
N ALA A 228 7.17 -13.21 -6.86
CA ALA A 228 5.75 -12.98 -6.58
C ALA A 228 5.49 -12.82 -5.08
N ALA A 229 6.07 -13.69 -4.24
CA ALA A 229 5.97 -13.58 -2.79
C ALA A 229 6.64 -12.30 -2.25
N LEU A 230 7.76 -11.88 -2.85
CA LEU A 230 8.43 -10.64 -2.48
C LEU A 230 7.60 -9.40 -2.86
N GLU A 231 6.93 -9.42 -4.02
CA GLU A 231 6.01 -8.36 -4.44
C GLU A 231 4.76 -8.34 -3.58
N LEU A 232 4.13 -9.49 -3.32
CA LEU A 232 2.97 -9.59 -2.42
C LEU A 232 3.30 -9.03 -1.03
N SER A 233 4.46 -9.37 -0.48
CA SER A 233 4.88 -8.83 0.82
C SER A 233 5.18 -7.33 0.81
N LYS A 234 5.22 -6.64 -0.33
CA LYS A 234 5.31 -5.16 -0.35
C LYS A 234 3.97 -4.54 0.02
N THR A 235 2.88 -5.13 -0.42
CA THR A 235 1.52 -4.60 -0.23
C THR A 235 0.79 -5.26 0.94
N PHE A 236 1.01 -6.56 1.14
CA PHE A 236 0.37 -7.35 2.19
C PHE A 236 1.33 -7.63 3.34
N GLU A 237 0.78 -7.64 4.55
CA GLU A 237 1.42 -8.25 5.71
C GLU A 237 1.20 -9.76 5.62
N ILE A 238 2.29 -10.53 5.49
CA ILE A 238 2.23 -11.98 5.30
C ILE A 238 2.76 -12.65 6.56
N HIS A 239 1.87 -13.32 7.28
CA HIS A 239 2.22 -13.92 8.57
C HIS A 239 2.99 -15.22 8.43
N LYS A 240 2.68 -16.05 7.43
CA LYS A 240 3.38 -17.32 7.22
C LYS A 240 3.69 -17.55 5.75
N VAL A 241 4.92 -17.95 5.47
CA VAL A 241 5.32 -18.39 4.11
C VAL A 241 5.83 -19.82 4.19
N LYS A 242 5.20 -20.73 3.43
CA LYS A 242 5.65 -22.11 3.20
C LYS A 242 6.19 -22.22 1.79
N ILE A 243 7.41 -22.72 1.63
CA ILE A 243 8.00 -22.91 0.30
C ILE A 243 8.52 -24.32 0.16
N LYS A 244 8.01 -25.03 -0.84
CA LYS A 244 8.56 -26.30 -1.29
C LYS A 244 9.65 -26.04 -2.31
N ILE A 245 10.89 -26.18 -1.88
CA ILE A 245 12.09 -25.94 -2.69
C ILE A 245 12.71 -27.26 -3.08
N ASN A 246 13.23 -27.34 -4.30
CA ASN A 246 14.14 -28.39 -4.72
C ASN A 246 15.57 -27.81 -4.79
N PRO A 247 16.37 -27.89 -3.71
CA PRO A 247 17.67 -27.22 -3.60
C PRO A 247 18.62 -27.44 -4.79
N PRO A 248 18.82 -28.66 -5.32
CA PRO A 248 19.73 -28.88 -6.45
C PRO A 248 19.32 -28.15 -7.75
N LYS A 249 18.09 -27.63 -7.84
CA LYS A 249 17.61 -26.89 -9.01
C LYS A 249 17.63 -25.37 -8.83
N MET A 250 18.03 -24.86 -7.66
CA MET A 250 18.04 -23.41 -7.41
C MET A 250 19.35 -22.76 -7.85
N ASN A 251 19.25 -21.79 -8.76
CA ASN A 251 20.39 -20.94 -9.12
C ASN A 251 20.69 -19.87 -8.04
N LYS A 252 21.86 -19.23 -8.14
CA LYS A 252 22.31 -18.18 -7.21
C LYS A 252 21.29 -17.03 -7.05
N LYS A 253 20.59 -16.66 -8.13
CA LYS A 253 19.55 -15.62 -8.10
C LYS A 253 18.33 -16.04 -7.26
N ALA A 254 17.90 -17.29 -7.38
CA ALA A 254 16.80 -17.86 -6.59
C ALA A 254 17.12 -17.84 -5.09
N TRP A 255 18.34 -18.24 -4.72
CA TRP A 255 18.81 -18.17 -3.33
C TRP A 255 18.83 -16.75 -2.79
N ARG A 256 19.34 -15.77 -3.55
CA ARG A 256 19.30 -14.36 -3.14
C ARG A 256 17.88 -13.86 -2.87
N LEU A 257 16.93 -14.17 -3.76
CA LEU A 257 15.53 -13.80 -3.58
C LEU A 257 14.91 -14.50 -2.37
N PHE A 258 15.22 -15.78 -2.16
CA PHE A 258 14.77 -16.55 -1.01
C PHE A 258 15.21 -15.89 0.31
N TYR A 259 16.49 -15.58 0.46
CA TYR A 259 16.98 -14.92 1.68
C TYR A 259 16.46 -13.50 1.84
N LYS A 260 16.29 -12.76 0.73
CA LYS A 260 15.67 -11.43 0.75
C LYS A 260 14.22 -11.49 1.24
N LEU A 261 13.45 -12.47 0.75
CA LEU A 261 12.08 -12.70 1.18
C LEU A 261 12.06 -13.10 2.66
N ARG A 262 12.89 -14.07 3.07
CA ARG A 262 12.99 -14.52 4.47
C ARG A 262 13.25 -13.36 5.43
N ARG A 263 14.31 -12.57 5.17
CA ARG A 263 14.65 -11.40 6.01
C ARG A 263 13.49 -10.41 6.11
N LYS A 264 12.75 -10.22 5.02
CA LYS A 264 11.60 -9.32 4.99
C LYS A 264 10.43 -9.84 5.82
N ILE A 265 10.12 -11.13 5.73
CA ILE A 265 9.04 -11.77 6.50
C ILE A 265 9.38 -11.79 7.99
N GLU A 266 10.61 -12.15 8.36
CA GLU A 266 11.07 -12.15 9.76
C GLU A 266 11.08 -10.75 10.37
N LYS A 267 11.37 -9.70 9.58
CA LYS A 267 11.30 -8.30 10.02
C LYS A 267 9.86 -7.82 10.27
N ASP A 268 8.89 -8.40 9.57
CA ASP A 268 7.46 -8.09 9.69
C ASP A 268 6.76 -9.05 10.70
N ASP A 269 7.51 -9.64 11.66
CA ASP A 269 7.04 -10.60 12.68
C ASP A 269 6.37 -11.88 12.11
N GLY A 270 6.67 -12.24 10.86
CA GLY A 270 6.15 -13.43 10.20
C GLY A 270 7.04 -14.68 10.35
N TYR A 271 6.43 -15.85 10.18
CA TYR A 271 7.10 -17.15 10.22
C TYR A 271 7.43 -17.65 8.82
N PHE A 272 8.70 -17.98 8.63
CA PHE A 272 9.18 -18.56 7.38
C PHE A 272 9.44 -20.05 7.54
N TYR A 273 8.51 -20.89 7.06
CA TYR A 273 8.66 -22.33 7.10
C TYR A 273 9.31 -22.84 5.82
N LYS A 274 10.52 -23.36 5.99
CA LYS A 274 11.21 -24.07 4.93
C LYS A 274 10.83 -25.54 5.05
N GLU A 275 9.89 -25.98 4.23
CA GLU A 275 9.64 -27.41 4.04
C GLU A 275 10.74 -27.93 3.11
N ILE A 276 11.97 -28.01 3.64
CA ILE A 276 13.00 -28.80 2.99
C ILE A 276 12.56 -30.25 3.20
N ALA A 277 12.65 -31.08 2.17
CA ALA A 277 13.02 -32.46 2.42
C ALA A 277 14.35 -32.42 3.19
N GLU A 278 14.32 -32.49 4.53
CA GLU A 278 15.45 -32.30 5.46
C GLU A 278 16.74 -33.03 5.05
N LYS A 279 16.61 -34.02 4.17
CA LYS A 279 17.67 -34.77 3.49
C LYS A 279 18.63 -33.96 2.59
N ALA A 280 18.28 -32.76 2.11
CA ALA A 280 19.14 -32.02 1.15
C ALA A 280 20.11 -31.01 1.80
N ALA A 281 19.78 -30.47 2.98
CA ALA A 281 20.61 -29.46 3.64
C ALA A 281 21.82 -30.04 4.40
N GLN A 282 21.83 -31.35 4.65
CA GLN A 282 22.95 -32.05 5.27
C GLN A 282 24.14 -32.27 4.32
N LYS A 283 24.01 -32.00 3.00
CA LYS A 283 25.07 -32.32 2.03
C LYS A 283 26.02 -31.19 1.68
N GLU A 284 25.66 -29.91 1.77
CA GLU A 284 26.58 -28.80 1.48
C GLU A 284 26.20 -27.53 2.27
N PRO A 285 26.96 -27.14 3.32
CA PRO A 285 26.84 -25.82 3.91
C PRO A 285 27.40 -24.80 2.90
N PHE A 286 26.50 -24.08 2.23
CA PHE A 286 26.88 -22.95 1.39
C PHE A 286 27.44 -21.86 2.29
N ASP A 287 28.77 -21.64 2.28
CA ASP A 287 29.43 -20.64 3.10
C ASP A 287 29.14 -19.23 2.57
N PHE A 288 28.25 -18.51 3.26
CA PHE A 288 27.82 -17.16 2.90
C PHE A 288 28.67 -16.06 3.52
N ASN A 289 29.65 -16.39 4.38
CA ASN A 289 30.49 -15.38 5.05
C ASN A 289 31.52 -14.74 4.11
N ASN A 290 31.63 -15.23 2.86
CA ASN A 290 32.68 -14.82 1.92
C ASN A 290 32.19 -13.85 0.82
N GLN A 291 31.13 -13.07 1.05
CA GLN A 291 30.69 -12.05 0.08
C GLN A 291 30.37 -10.73 0.77
N ASN A 292 31.30 -9.77 0.66
CA ASN A 292 31.03 -8.34 0.81
C ASN A 292 29.87 -7.95 -0.12
N LEU A 293 28.72 -7.62 0.48
CA LEU A 293 27.52 -7.06 -0.12
C LEU A 293 26.91 -6.04 0.85
#